data_AF-A0A972SFR3-F1
#
_entry.id   AF-A0A972SFR3-F1
#
_cell.length_a   1.000
_cell.length_b   1.000
_cell.length_c   1.000
_cell.angle_alpha   90.00
_cell.angle_beta   90.00
_cell.angle_gamma   90.00
#
_symmetry.space_group_name_H-M   'P 1'
#
loop_
_entity.id
_entity.type
_entity.pdbx_description
1 polymer ?
#
loop_
_entity_poly.entity_id
_entity_poly.type
_entity_poly.pdbx_seq_one_letter_code
_entity_poly.pdbx_strand_id
1 'polypeptide(L)' 'MEQKFERLYDRLEPCKEENAECFRCGSTKDLYKDPYLDDLCFCKECWEERLITEKLTEMGMEEEIPYDD' A
#
# COMPACT_ATOMS: atom_id res chain seq x y z
N MET A 1 -10.56 -12.17 12.74
CA MET A 1 -10.52 -10.73 13.12
C MET A 1 -10.19 -9.93 11.85
N GLU A 2 -11.02 -10.07 10.82
CA GLU A 2 -10.59 -9.88 9.41
C GLU A 2 -11.23 -8.69 8.68
N GLN A 3 -12.21 -8.01 9.27
CA GLN A 3 -13.07 -7.10 8.48
C GLN A 3 -12.58 -5.65 8.30
N LYS A 4 -11.32 -5.34 8.65
CA LYS A 4 -10.84 -3.94 8.65
C LYS A 4 -9.98 -3.52 7.46
N PHE A 5 -9.40 -4.46 6.70
CA PHE A 5 -8.49 -4.12 5.60
C PHE A 5 -9.20 -3.84 4.27
N GLU A 6 -10.36 -4.43 4.02
CA GLU A 6 -11.06 -4.38 2.72
C GLU A 6 -11.59 -2.99 2.28
N ARG A 7 -11.53 -1.95 3.13
CA ARG A 7 -12.12 -0.63 2.82
C ARG A 7 -11.17 0.56 2.93
N LEU A 8 -9.89 0.34 3.22
CA LEU A 8 -8.91 1.43 3.37
C LEU A 8 -8.34 1.88 2.01
N TYR A 9 -8.38 1.01 1.00
CA TYR A 9 -7.77 1.23 -0.31
C TYR A 9 -8.65 1.98 -1.33
N ASP A 10 -9.94 2.15 -1.05
CA ASP A 10 -10.89 2.89 -1.91
C ASP A 10 -10.92 4.40 -1.60
N ARG A 11 -10.26 4.81 -0.51
CA ARG A 11 -10.16 6.21 -0.06
C ARG A 11 -8.72 6.68 -0.04
N LEU A 12 -8.12 6.75 -1.22
CA LEU A 12 -6.87 7.48 -1.40
C LEU A 12 -7.12 8.98 -1.17
N GLU A 13 -6.68 9.49 -0.03
CA GLU A 13 -6.75 10.93 0.25
C GLU A 13 -5.56 11.64 -0.42
N PRO A 14 -5.79 12.67 -1.25
CA PRO A 14 -4.70 13.37 -1.91
C PRO A 14 -3.81 14.09 -0.88
N CYS A 15 -2.50 13.92 -1.02
CA CYS A 15 -1.51 14.61 -0.21
C CYS A 15 -1.35 16.04 -0.74
N LYS A 16 -1.84 17.03 0.03
CA LYS A 16 -1.88 18.45 -0.37
C LYS A 16 -0.73 19.29 0.18
N GLU A 17 0.31 18.65 0.71
CA GLU A 17 1.47 19.36 1.23
C GLU A 17 2.35 19.87 0.08
N GLU A 18 2.75 21.14 0.16
CA GLU A 18 3.44 21.86 -0.92
C GLU A 18 4.81 21.26 -1.27
N ASN A 19 5.44 20.59 -0.31
CA ASN A 19 6.72 19.88 -0.47
C ASN A 19 6.56 18.37 -0.26
N ALA A 20 5.35 17.83 -0.40
CA ALA A 20 5.18 16.40 -0.33
C ALA A 20 5.87 15.72 -1.51
N GLU A 21 6.53 14.61 -1.22
CA GLU A 21 7.10 13.71 -2.20
C GLU A 21 6.77 12.26 -1.82
N CYS A 22 6.82 11.39 -2.82
CA CYS A 22 6.62 9.98 -2.60
C CYS A 22 7.75 9.46 -1.73
N PHE A 23 7.44 8.92 -0.56
CA PHE A 23 8.44 8.38 0.36
C PHE A 23 9.32 7.28 -0.26
N ARG A 24 8.79 6.57 -1.27
CA ARG A 24 9.50 5.46 -1.93
C ARG A 24 10.38 5.90 -3.11
N CYS A 25 9.95 6.87 -3.91
CA CYS A 25 10.62 7.22 -5.17
C CYS A 25 10.93 8.72 -5.35
N GLY A 26 10.52 9.59 -4.43
CA GLY A 26 10.72 11.04 -4.49
C GLY A 26 9.86 11.76 -5.54
N SER A 27 8.89 11.09 -6.17
CA SER A 27 7.97 11.74 -7.11
C SER A 27 7.11 12.78 -6.38
N THR A 28 6.88 13.94 -7.00
CA THR A 28 6.02 15.01 -6.45
C THR A 28 4.64 15.07 -7.11
N LYS A 29 4.32 14.10 -7.97
CA LYS A 29 3.08 14.03 -8.75
C LYS A 29 2.15 12.96 -8.22
N ASP A 30 0.85 13.23 -8.27
CA ASP A 30 -0.23 12.28 -7.92
C ASP A 30 0.04 11.56 -6.59
N LEU A 31 0.22 12.36 -5.54
CA LEU A 31 0.54 11.89 -4.20
C LEU A 31 -0.72 11.64 -3.38
N TYR A 32 -0.73 10.53 -2.66
CA TYR A 32 -1.81 10.13 -1.77
C TYR A 32 -1.26 9.75 -0.40
N LYS A 33 -1.98 10.13 0.64
CA LYS A 33 -1.65 9.86 2.05
C LYS A 33 -1.86 8.39 2.39
N ASP A 34 -1.00 7.87 3.25
CA ASP A 34 -1.17 6.56 3.86
C ASP A 34 -2.17 6.64 5.03
N PRO A 35 -3.23 5.82 5.04
CA PRO A 35 -4.25 5.88 6.08
C PRO A 35 -3.77 5.34 7.44
N TYR A 36 -2.59 4.70 7.48
CA TYR A 36 -1.97 4.21 8.71
C TYR A 36 -0.80 5.08 9.17
N LEU A 37 -0.27 5.95 8.31
CA LEU A 37 0.91 6.77 8.55
C LEU A 37 0.62 8.22 8.14
N ASP A 38 0.23 9.05 9.13
CA ASP A 38 -0.24 10.44 8.97
C ASP A 38 0.70 11.38 8.16
N ASP A 39 1.99 11.06 8.11
CA ASP A 39 3.06 11.86 7.49
C ASP A 39 3.65 11.23 6.22
N LEU A 40 3.12 10.09 5.75
CA LEU A 40 3.64 9.45 4.54
C LEU A 40 2.72 9.66 3.35
N CYS A 41 3.33 10.11 2.26
CA CYS A 41 2.70 10.22 0.96
C CYS A 41 3.41 9.29 -0.03
N PHE A 42 2.63 8.62 -0.87
CA PHE A 42 3.15 7.80 -1.96
C PHE A 42 2.51 8.24 -3.27
N CYS A 43 3.27 8.15 -4.37
CA CYS A 43 2.70 8.35 -5.69
C CYS A 43 1.78 7.18 -6.06
N LYS A 44 0.90 7.42 -7.03
CA LYS A 44 -0.01 6.41 -7.57
C LYS A 44 0.68 5.07 -7.89
N GLU A 45 1.82 5.10 -8.56
CA GLU A 45 2.55 3.88 -8.96
C GLU A 45 3.04 3.07 -7.76
N CYS A 46 3.67 3.74 -6.78
CA CYS A 46 4.11 3.08 -5.57
C CYS A 46 2.95 2.56 -4.71
N TRP A 47 1.79 3.23 -4.77
CA TRP A 47 0.54 2.72 -4.20
C TRP A 47 0.07 1.45 -4.92
N GLU A 48 0.02 1.44 -6.24
CA GLU A 48 -0.37 0.27 -7.04
C GLU A 48 0.55 -0.93 -6.80
N GLU A 49 1.87 -0.73 -6.68
CA GLU A 49 2.81 -1.80 -6.34
C GLU A 49 2.53 -2.41 -4.95
N ARG A 50 2.19 -1.58 -3.96
CA ARG A 50 1.81 -2.05 -2.62
C ARG A 50 0.54 -2.86 -2.68
N LEU A 51 -0.47 -2.41 -3.43
CA LEU A 51 -1.71 -3.14 -3.65
C LEU A 51 -1.47 -4.51 -4.29
N ILE A 52 -0.57 -4.58 -5.28
CA ILE A 52 -0.22 -5.86 -5.93
C ILE A 52 0.45 -6.80 -4.93
N THR A 53 1.37 -6.30 -4.11
CA THR A 53 2.10 -7.11 -3.12
C THR A 53 1.17 -7.65 -2.04
N GLU A 54 0.24 -6.83 -1.54
CA GLU A 54 -0.73 -7.27 -0.52
C GLU A 54 -1.69 -8.33 -1.10
N LYS A 55 -2.22 -8.10 -2.31
CA LYS A 55 -3.05 -9.11 -3.01
C LYS A 55 -2.31 -10.41 -3.28
N LEU A 56 -1.03 -10.35 -3.65
CA LEU A 56 -0.20 -11.54 -3.85
C LEU A 56 0.09 -12.25 -2.52
N THR A 57 0.20 -11.51 -1.42
CA THR A 57 0.35 -12.11 -0.07
C THR A 57 -0.93 -12.83 0.34
N GLU A 58 -2.10 -12.28 0.02
CA GLU A 58 -3.39 -12.95 0.22
C GLU A 58 -3.56 -14.19 -0.68
N MET A 59 -3.03 -14.17 -1.91
CA MET A 59 -3.14 -15.28 -2.87
C MET A 59 -2.02 -16.33 -2.74
N GLY A 60 -0.91 -16.00 -2.09
CA GLY A 60 0.29 -16.83 -1.98
C GLY A 60 0.38 -17.64 -0.67
N MET A 61 -0.65 -17.60 0.17
CA MET A 61 -0.72 -18.32 1.44
C MET A 61 -1.37 -19.72 1.28
N GLU A 62 -1.07 -20.45 0.21
CA GLU A 62 -1.50 -21.85 0.03
C GLU A 62 -0.36 -22.84 -0.30
N GLU A 63 0.91 -22.43 -0.35
CA GLU A 63 2.00 -23.41 -0.40
C GLU A 63 2.44 -23.77 1.03
N GLU A 64 1.78 -24.79 1.59
CA GLU A 64 2.32 -25.59 2.69
C GLU A 64 3.71 -26.11 2.27
N ILE A 65 4.77 -25.58 2.87
CA ILE A 65 6.09 -26.20 2.83
C ILE A 65 5.93 -27.66 3.30
N PRO A 66 6.23 -28.68 2.46
CA PRO A 66 6.17 -30.06 2.90
C PRO A 66 7.17 -30.22 4.04
N TYR A 67 6.70 -30.67 5.20
CA TYR A 67 7.61 -31.13 6.24
C TYR A 67 8.23 -32.43 5.73
N ASP A 68 9.51 -32.39 5.40
CA ASP A 68 10.34 -33.56 5.09
C ASP A 68 10.35 -34.48 6.32
N ASP A 69 9.99 -35.76 6.14
CA ASP A 69 9.85 -36.82 7.17
C ASP A 69 11.20 -37.30 7.74
#